data_AF-A0A418WRR5-F1
#
_entry.id   AF-A0A418WRR5-F1
#
_cell.length_a   1.000
_cell.length_b   1.000
_cell.length_c   1.000
_cell.angle_alpha   90.00
_cell.angle_beta   90.00
_cell.angle_gamma   90.00
#
_symmetry.space_group_name_H-M   'P 1'
#
loop_
_entity.id
_entity.type
_entity.pdbx_description
1 polymer ?
#
loop_
_entity_poly.entity_id
_entity_poly.type
_entity_poly.pdbx_seq_one_letter_code
_entity_poly.pdbx_strand_id
1 'polypeptide(L)'
;MAKYKQIQIDVDVYRIIEGQRIAFSETENDILKRLLASPASSAVAKPDVTIKLSTDSTAVQRSRGNWEITYKGKRGAAANMIDAYRSLLLALANDDSGFLARFAEERSRSRRYVSKDPSALYDKSPQLAKDHARELIAGWYVDTNLSKEQVVQRLKAAARVANLTYGIDVQISENGIIIGQ
;
A
#
# COMPACT_ATOMS: atom_id res chain seq x y z
N MET A 1 -1.79 40.83 19.34
CA MET A 1 -2.30 39.50 18.94
C MET A 1 -1.38 38.94 17.87
N ALA A 2 -0.88 37.71 18.03
CA ALA A 2 0.00 37.10 17.03
C ALA A 2 -0.77 36.83 15.73
N LYS A 3 -0.21 37.22 14.59
CA LYS A 3 -0.83 37.06 13.26
C LYS A 3 -0.41 35.72 12.67
N TYR A 4 -1.34 34.76 12.61
CA TYR A 4 -1.10 33.44 12.03
C TYR A 4 -1.47 33.40 10.54
N LYS A 5 -0.77 32.57 9.76
CA LYS A 5 -1.14 32.21 8.39
C LYS A 5 -1.61 30.77 8.37
N GLN A 6 -2.66 30.48 7.59
CA GLN A 6 -3.14 29.12 7.38
C GLN A 6 -2.37 28.47 6.23
N ILE A 7 -1.98 27.21 6.41
CA ILE A 7 -1.32 26.38 5.39
C ILE A 7 -2.06 25.05 5.29
N GLN A 8 -2.12 24.48 4.09
CA GLN A 8 -2.64 23.12 3.90
C GLN A 8 -1.48 22.13 3.97
N ILE A 9 -1.70 21.03 4.69
CA ILE A 9 -0.79 19.89 4.79
C ILE A 9 -1.60 18.61 4.64
N ASP A 10 -1.01 17.57 4.07
CA ASP A 10 -1.64 16.26 4.03
C ASP A 10 -1.66 15.60 5.43
N VAL A 11 -2.47 14.54 5.54
CA VAL A 11 -2.69 13.83 6.81
C VAL A 11 -1.42 13.16 7.33
N ASP A 12 -0.49 12.77 6.46
CA ASP A 12 0.73 12.09 6.88
C ASP A 12 1.75 13.08 7.41
N VAL A 13 1.89 14.26 6.80
CA VAL A 13 2.68 15.38 7.34
C VAL A 13 2.13 15.83 8.69
N TYR A 14 0.81 15.96 8.84
CA TYR A 14 0.20 16.29 10.12
C TYR A 14 0.54 15.26 11.21
N ARG A 15 0.45 13.96 10.90
CA ARG A 15 0.83 12.88 11.82
C ARG A 15 2.30 12.90 12.20
N ILE A 16 3.19 13.27 11.28
CA ILE A 16 4.63 13.40 11.57
C ILE A 16 4.85 14.54 12.56
N ILE A 17 4.22 15.70 12.33
CA ILE A 17 4.32 16.85 13.23
C ILE A 17 3.79 16.49 14.62
N GLU A 18 2.57 15.96 14.71
CA GLU A 18 1.98 15.58 16.00
C GLU A 18 2.75 14.45 16.71
N GLY A 19 3.34 13.52 15.96
CA GLY A 19 4.18 12.46 16.53
C GLY A 19 5.46 12.95 17.20
N GLN A 20 5.87 14.20 16.96
CA GLN A 20 7.03 14.83 17.58
C GLN A 20 6.67 15.64 18.83
N ARG A 21 5.41 15.67 19.27
CA ARG A 21 4.95 16.40 20.46
C ARG A 21 5.59 15.83 21.73
N ILE A 22 6.23 16.69 22.51
CA ILE A 22 6.93 16.32 23.76
C ILE A 22 6.07 16.66 24.98
N ALA A 23 5.25 17.71 24.89
CA ALA A 23 4.35 18.14 25.96
C ALA A 23 2.92 18.36 25.46
N PHE A 24 1.94 18.08 26.31
CA PHE A 24 0.52 18.28 25.99
C PHE A 24 0.19 19.74 25.66
N SER A 25 0.91 20.70 26.26
CA SER A 25 0.73 22.14 26.04
C SER A 25 1.53 22.73 24.87
N GLU A 26 2.31 21.92 24.14
CA GLU A 26 3.10 22.38 22.97
C GLU A 26 2.16 22.72 21.80
N THR A 27 2.40 23.79 21.04
CA THR A 27 1.63 24.03 19.81
C THR A 27 2.33 23.41 18.60
N GLU A 28 1.61 23.18 17.50
CA GLU A 28 2.18 22.69 16.24
C GLU A 28 3.31 23.61 15.73
N ASN A 29 3.16 24.92 15.95
CA ASN A 29 4.19 25.90 15.62
C ASN A 29 5.44 25.75 16.49
N ASP A 30 5.30 25.35 17.75
CA ASP A 30 6.44 25.13 18.65
C ASP A 30 7.20 23.86 18.27
N ILE A 31 6.46 22.79 17.91
CA ILE A 31 7.02 21.56 17.35
C ILE A 31 7.80 21.89 16.08
N LEU A 32 7.18 22.61 15.14
CA LEU A 32 7.81 22.98 13.86
C LEU A 32 9.05 23.85 14.05
N LYS A 33 9.00 24.86 14.93
CA LYS A 33 10.17 25.69 15.25
C LYS A 33 11.32 24.86 15.79
N ARG A 34 11.05 23.91 16.69
CA ARG A 34 12.08 23.02 17.25
C ARG A 34 12.69 22.11 16.19
N LEU A 35 11.87 21.51 15.33
CA LEU A 35 12.35 20.64 14.26
C LEU A 35 13.18 21.41 13.23
N LEU A 36 12.76 22.62 12.87
CA LEU A 36 13.46 23.48 11.90
C LEU A 36 14.71 24.16 12.49
N ALA A 37 14.72 24.43 13.81
CA ALA A 37 15.87 25.02 14.50
C ALA A 37 16.92 23.98 14.91
N SER A 38 16.60 22.68 14.83
CA SER A 38 17.58 21.63 15.12
C SER A 38 18.61 21.54 13.97
N PRO A 39 19.92 21.72 14.24
CA PRO A 39 20.94 21.81 13.20
C PRO A 39 21.28 20.47 12.51
N ALA A 40 20.51 19.40 12.73
CA ALA A 40 20.78 18.07 12.18
C ALA A 40 20.32 17.87 10.72
N SER A 41 19.99 18.93 9.96
CA SER A 41 19.63 18.77 8.55
C SER A 41 19.94 19.99 7.67
N SER A 42 21.16 20.53 7.75
CA SER A 42 21.69 21.45 6.72
C SER A 42 23.23 21.49 6.69
N ALA A 43 23.85 20.65 5.84
CA ALA A 43 25.13 20.84 5.13
C ALA A 43 25.49 19.55 4.31
N VAL A 44 25.01 19.33 3.06
CA VAL A 44 25.64 19.57 1.72
C VAL A 44 26.80 18.59 1.38
N ALA A 45 26.75 17.76 0.31
CA ALA A 45 27.10 18.14 -1.08
C ALA A 45 26.67 17.11 -2.17
N LYS A 46 26.31 17.60 -3.37
CA LYS A 46 26.26 16.87 -4.66
C LYS A 46 27.72 16.67 -5.16
N PRO A 47 28.10 15.54 -5.80
CA PRO A 47 27.67 15.24 -7.17
C PRO A 47 27.33 13.75 -7.41
N ASP A 48 26.65 13.54 -8.55
CA ASP A 48 26.70 12.43 -9.50
C ASP A 48 27.09 11.01 -9.03
N VAL A 49 26.39 10.00 -9.59
CA VAL A 49 26.74 8.56 -9.72
C VAL A 49 25.64 7.61 -9.22
N THR A 50 25.04 6.97 -10.23
CA THR A 50 24.59 5.57 -10.29
C THR A 50 23.60 5.06 -9.24
N ILE A 51 22.36 4.91 -9.70
CA ILE A 51 21.33 4.07 -9.08
C ILE A 51 21.81 2.62 -9.06
N LYS A 52 22.35 2.15 -7.93
CA LYS A 52 22.26 0.74 -7.53
C LYS A 52 22.10 0.62 -6.01
N LEU A 53 20.97 0.01 -5.65
CA LEU A 53 20.79 -0.98 -4.60
C LEU A 53 21.58 -0.79 -3.30
N SER A 54 20.86 -0.57 -2.19
CA SER A 54 20.55 -1.61 -1.18
C SER A 54 20.04 -0.94 0.11
N THR A 55 18.89 -1.43 0.57
CA THR A 55 18.50 -1.64 1.98
C THR A 55 19.48 -1.16 3.04
N ASP A 56 19.05 -0.27 3.92
CA ASP A 56 18.47 -0.62 5.24
C ASP A 56 18.05 0.67 5.97
N SER A 57 17.30 0.53 7.07
CA SER A 57 17.13 1.46 8.21
C SER A 57 15.69 1.88 8.53
N THR A 58 15.01 0.95 9.20
CA THR A 58 14.41 1.15 10.54
C THR A 58 13.65 2.45 10.82
N ALA A 59 12.34 2.45 10.50
CA ALA A 59 11.37 3.40 11.05
C ALA A 59 10.39 2.68 11.98
N VAL A 60 10.37 3.16 13.23
CA VAL A 60 9.51 2.82 14.38
C VAL A 60 8.20 2.11 14.01
N GLN A 61 8.13 0.83 14.40
CA GLN A 61 6.94 0.00 14.31
C GLN A 61 5.79 0.60 15.13
N ARG A 62 4.82 1.21 14.44
CA ARG A 62 3.43 1.00 14.85
C ARG A 62 3.18 -0.49 14.66
N SER A 63 2.60 -1.20 15.62
CA SER A 63 2.18 -2.60 15.47
C SER A 63 0.98 -2.72 14.50
N ARG A 64 1.14 -2.21 13.28
CA ARG A 64 0.40 -2.66 12.12
C ARG A 64 0.88 -4.08 11.91
N GLY A 65 -0.04 -5.05 11.86
CA GLY A 65 0.30 -6.47 11.74
C GLY A 65 1.42 -6.68 10.72
N ASN A 66 2.36 -7.58 11.01
CA ASN A 66 3.46 -7.87 10.11
C ASN A 66 2.89 -8.60 8.88
N TRP A 67 2.54 -7.85 7.84
CA TRP A 67 2.01 -8.40 6.60
C TRP A 67 3.16 -8.81 5.70
N GLU A 68 3.19 -10.07 5.32
CA GLU A 68 4.20 -10.62 4.43
C GLU A 68 3.52 -11.29 3.23
N ILE A 69 4.10 -11.10 2.05
CA ILE A 69 3.74 -11.81 0.84
C ILE A 69 4.80 -12.86 0.54
N THR A 70 4.38 -14.04 0.13
CA THR A 70 5.28 -15.04 -0.47
C THR A 70 4.82 -15.31 -1.89
N TYR A 71 5.75 -15.25 -2.84
CA TYR A 71 5.52 -15.57 -4.24
C TYR A 71 6.69 -16.38 -4.79
N LYS A 72 6.44 -17.64 -5.21
CA LYS A 72 7.45 -18.60 -5.69
C LYS A 72 8.68 -18.67 -4.78
N GLY A 73 8.46 -18.69 -3.45
CA GLY A 73 9.52 -18.71 -2.43
C GLY A 73 10.18 -17.36 -2.11
N LYS A 74 9.91 -16.30 -2.88
CA LYS A 74 10.37 -14.93 -2.56
C LYS A 74 9.42 -14.28 -1.57
N ARG A 75 9.97 -13.68 -0.51
CA ARG A 75 9.19 -12.98 0.52
C ARG A 75 9.30 -11.46 0.37
N GLY A 76 8.22 -10.74 0.70
CA GLY A 76 8.19 -9.28 0.73
C GLY A 76 7.32 -8.77 1.86
N ALA A 77 7.70 -7.65 2.46
CA ALA A 77 6.91 -7.00 3.50
C ALA A 77 5.89 -6.02 2.91
N ALA A 78 4.75 -5.85 3.58
CA ALA A 78 3.72 -4.90 3.22
C ALA A 78 3.22 -4.13 4.45
N ALA A 79 2.75 -2.90 4.25
CA ALA A 79 2.30 -2.04 5.34
C ALA A 79 0.91 -2.42 5.89
N ASN A 80 0.08 -3.06 5.07
CA ASN A 80 -1.25 -3.55 5.40
C ASN A 80 -1.69 -4.64 4.40
N MET A 81 -2.83 -5.27 4.67
CA MET A 81 -3.42 -6.33 3.83
C MET A 81 -3.65 -5.92 2.37
N ILE A 82 -4.12 -4.69 2.14
CA ILE A 82 -4.43 -4.21 0.78
C ILE A 82 -3.14 -3.98 -0.01
N ASP A 83 -2.12 -3.41 0.62
CA ASP A 83 -0.81 -3.25 -0.01
C ASP A 83 -0.15 -4.61 -0.27
N ALA A 84 -0.32 -5.60 0.62
CA ALA A 84 0.13 -6.97 0.40
C ALA A 84 -0.57 -7.57 -0.83
N TYR A 85 -1.90 -7.45 -0.90
CA TYR A 85 -2.69 -7.92 -2.04
C TYR A 85 -2.26 -7.25 -3.36
N ARG A 86 -2.12 -5.93 -3.39
CA ARG A 86 -1.65 -5.19 -4.56
C ARG A 86 -0.25 -5.61 -4.98
N SER A 87 0.67 -5.72 -4.03
CA SER A 87 2.06 -6.12 -4.30
C SER A 87 2.14 -7.52 -4.91
N LEU A 88 1.28 -8.43 -4.46
CA LEU A 88 1.18 -9.76 -5.02
C LEU A 88 0.62 -9.75 -6.46
N LEU A 89 -0.44 -8.98 -6.72
CA LEU A 89 -0.96 -8.82 -8.08
C LEU A 89 0.09 -8.22 -9.03
N LEU A 90 0.89 -7.26 -8.54
CA LEU A 90 2.02 -6.72 -9.29
C LEU A 90 3.08 -7.78 -9.60
N ALA A 91 3.43 -8.61 -8.62
CA ALA A 91 4.36 -9.70 -8.84
C ALA A 91 3.86 -10.68 -9.91
N LEU A 92 2.57 -11.02 -9.88
CA LEU A 92 1.93 -11.87 -10.88
C LEU A 92 1.90 -11.22 -12.28
N ALA A 93 1.55 -9.94 -12.36
CA ALA A 93 1.51 -9.21 -13.62
C ALA A 93 2.91 -9.00 -14.24
N ASN A 94 3.94 -8.86 -13.41
CA ASN A 94 5.33 -8.74 -13.86
C ASN A 94 5.89 -10.07 -14.39
N ASP A 95 5.49 -11.20 -13.81
CA ASP A 95 5.89 -12.54 -14.27
C ASP A 95 5.14 -12.93 -15.56
N ASP A 96 3.87 -12.53 -15.67
CA ASP A 96 3.00 -12.86 -16.80
C ASP A 96 2.15 -11.66 -17.22
N SER A 97 2.54 -11.03 -18.34
CA SER A 97 1.85 -9.86 -18.90
C SER A 97 0.38 -10.11 -19.29
N GLY A 98 0.00 -11.37 -19.52
CA GLY A 98 -1.38 -11.79 -19.82
C GLY A 98 -2.20 -12.14 -18.57
N PHE A 99 -1.61 -12.12 -17.38
CA PHE A 99 -2.28 -12.44 -16.13
C PHE A 99 -3.47 -11.51 -15.87
N LEU A 100 -3.27 -10.19 -15.94
CA LEU A 100 -4.34 -9.23 -15.62
C LEU A 100 -5.52 -9.32 -16.58
N ALA A 101 -5.29 -9.66 -17.84
CA ALA A 101 -6.36 -9.88 -18.82
C ALA A 101 -7.25 -11.07 -18.42
N ARG A 102 -6.64 -12.21 -18.08
CA ARG A 102 -7.38 -13.40 -17.59
C ARG A 102 -8.01 -13.14 -16.23
N PHE A 103 -7.31 -12.44 -15.34
CA PHE A 103 -7.82 -12.12 -14.01
C PHE A 103 -8.97 -11.11 -14.05
N ALA A 104 -9.08 -10.29 -15.10
CA ALA A 104 -10.22 -9.39 -15.30
C ALA A 104 -11.54 -10.11 -15.61
N GLU A 105 -11.48 -11.36 -16.08
CA GLU A 105 -12.65 -12.22 -16.29
C GLU A 105 -13.21 -12.73 -14.95
N GLU A 106 -12.37 -12.77 -13.91
CA GLU A 106 -12.77 -13.12 -12.55
C GLU A 106 -13.53 -11.98 -11.89
N ARG A 107 -14.66 -12.35 -11.28
CA ARG A 107 -15.52 -11.39 -10.60
C ARG A 107 -16.25 -12.03 -9.44
N SER A 108 -16.58 -11.20 -8.47
CA SER A 108 -17.62 -11.51 -7.49
C SER A 108 -19.01 -11.27 -8.10
N ARG A 109 -20.05 -11.52 -7.30
CA ARG A 109 -21.44 -11.25 -7.70
C ARG A 109 -21.69 -9.78 -8.07
N SER A 110 -20.98 -8.83 -7.47
CA SER A 110 -21.27 -7.39 -7.57
C SER A 110 -20.10 -6.53 -8.03
N ARG A 111 -18.91 -7.10 -8.16
CA ARG A 111 -17.67 -6.36 -8.46
C ARG A 111 -16.69 -7.21 -9.25
N ARG A 112 -15.99 -6.59 -10.19
CA ARG A 112 -14.81 -7.16 -10.85
C ARG A 112 -13.60 -7.01 -9.94
N TYR A 113 -12.63 -7.90 -10.06
CA TYR A 113 -11.41 -7.84 -9.24
C TYR A 113 -10.39 -6.85 -9.80
N VAL A 114 -10.24 -6.83 -11.13
CA VAL A 114 -9.43 -5.85 -11.85
C VAL A 114 -10.15 -5.37 -13.10
N SER A 115 -9.87 -4.15 -13.54
CA SER A 115 -10.47 -3.55 -14.74
C SER A 115 -9.58 -2.47 -15.33
N LYS A 116 -9.69 -2.24 -16.65
CA LYS A 116 -9.07 -1.08 -17.31
C LYS A 116 -9.84 0.21 -17.08
N ASP A 117 -11.13 0.10 -16.79
CA ASP A 117 -12.00 1.21 -16.38
C ASP A 117 -12.27 1.11 -14.87
N PRO A 118 -11.88 2.11 -14.07
CA PRO A 118 -12.20 2.16 -12.63
C PRO A 118 -13.68 1.98 -12.33
N SER A 119 -14.56 2.53 -13.17
CA SER A 119 -16.01 2.51 -12.94
C SER A 119 -16.57 1.10 -13.06
N ALA A 120 -16.00 0.29 -13.96
CA ALA A 120 -16.37 -1.11 -14.17
C ALA A 120 -15.89 -2.06 -13.06
N LEU A 121 -15.07 -1.59 -12.09
CA LEU A 121 -14.81 -2.37 -10.87
C LEU A 121 -16.09 -2.52 -10.03
N TYR A 122 -16.95 -1.50 -10.05
CA TYR A 122 -18.14 -1.42 -9.22
C TYR A 122 -19.41 -1.37 -10.08
N ASP A 123 -19.73 -2.46 -10.79
CA ASP A 123 -20.88 -2.56 -11.69
C ASP A 123 -22.19 -2.01 -11.10
N LYS A 124 -22.45 -2.25 -9.81
CA LYS A 124 -23.67 -1.80 -9.11
C LYS A 124 -23.54 -0.47 -8.36
N SER A 125 -22.32 0.05 -8.21
CA SER A 125 -22.07 1.26 -7.41
C SER A 125 -20.87 2.05 -7.97
N PRO A 126 -20.97 2.59 -9.20
CA PRO A 126 -19.84 3.26 -9.87
C PRO A 126 -19.28 4.44 -9.07
N GLN A 127 -20.08 5.04 -8.18
CA GLN A 127 -19.67 6.16 -7.32
C GLN A 127 -18.50 5.77 -6.39
N LEU A 128 -18.43 4.50 -5.96
CA LEU A 128 -17.35 4.00 -5.10
C LEU A 128 -15.99 3.93 -5.82
N ALA A 129 -15.98 3.92 -7.15
CA ALA A 129 -14.75 3.87 -7.92
C ALA A 129 -13.87 5.09 -7.65
N LYS A 130 -14.45 6.27 -7.38
CA LYS A 130 -13.69 7.51 -7.14
C LYS A 130 -12.77 7.40 -5.93
N ASP A 131 -13.23 6.77 -4.86
CA ASP A 131 -12.52 6.73 -3.58
C ASP A 131 -11.73 5.41 -3.38
N HIS A 132 -12.19 4.33 -4.02
CA HIS A 132 -11.72 2.97 -3.74
C HIS A 132 -11.15 2.22 -4.94
N ALA A 133 -11.21 2.77 -6.16
CA ALA A 133 -10.39 2.26 -7.24
C ALA A 133 -8.98 2.82 -7.09
N ARG A 134 -7.98 1.94 -7.07
CA ARG A 134 -6.58 2.33 -7.12
C ARG A 134 -5.94 1.75 -8.36
N GLU A 135 -5.11 2.55 -8.99
CA GLU A 135 -4.28 2.07 -10.08
C GLU A 135 -3.27 1.05 -9.53
N LEU A 136 -3.13 -0.05 -10.27
CA LEU A 136 -2.18 -1.12 -10.02
C LEU A 136 -0.94 -0.89 -10.89
N ILE A 137 -1.12 -0.91 -12.20
CA ILE A 137 -0.15 -0.54 -13.24
C ILE A 137 -0.85 0.30 -14.30
N ALA A 138 -0.10 0.94 -15.19
CA ALA A 138 -0.63 1.84 -16.22
C ALA A 138 -1.88 1.26 -16.93
N GLY A 139 -3.04 1.84 -16.63
CA GLY A 139 -4.32 1.46 -17.23
C GLY A 139 -5.00 0.22 -16.65
N TRP A 140 -4.57 -0.27 -15.48
CA TRP A 140 -5.23 -1.34 -14.73
C TRP A 140 -5.52 -0.89 -13.30
N TYR A 141 -6.76 -1.13 -12.86
CA TYR A 141 -7.27 -0.71 -11.56
C TYR A 141 -7.73 -1.91 -10.73
N VAL A 142 -7.68 -1.76 -9.41
CA VAL A 142 -8.09 -2.74 -8.40
C VAL A 142 -8.92 -2.07 -7.31
N ASP A 143 -9.84 -2.81 -6.68
CA ASP A 143 -10.60 -2.34 -5.53
C ASP A 143 -9.81 -2.41 -4.21
N THR A 144 -9.85 -1.35 -3.40
CA THR A 144 -9.18 -1.30 -2.09
C THR A 144 -10.13 -1.39 -0.90
N ASN A 145 -11.45 -1.25 -1.14
CA ASN A 145 -12.47 -1.44 -0.12
C ASN A 145 -12.85 -2.91 0.00
N LEU A 146 -12.00 -3.68 0.68
CA LEU A 146 -12.07 -5.13 0.81
C LEU A 146 -11.99 -5.59 2.26
N SER A 147 -12.84 -6.56 2.63
CA SER A 147 -12.66 -7.35 3.85
C SER A 147 -11.58 -8.41 3.71
N LYS A 148 -11.14 -9.01 4.82
CA LYS A 148 -10.14 -10.09 4.82
C LYS A 148 -10.59 -11.31 4.02
N GLU A 149 -11.86 -11.69 4.16
CA GLU A 149 -12.47 -12.81 3.44
C GLU A 149 -12.51 -12.52 1.93
N GLN A 150 -12.82 -11.28 1.56
CA GLN A 150 -12.85 -10.82 0.17
C GLN A 150 -11.46 -10.82 -0.47
N VAL A 151 -10.42 -10.45 0.28
CA VAL A 151 -9.02 -10.57 -0.14
C VAL A 151 -8.66 -12.04 -0.33
N VAL A 152 -8.93 -12.91 0.64
CA VAL A 152 -8.65 -14.35 0.54
C VAL A 152 -9.31 -14.97 -0.69
N GLN A 153 -10.57 -14.65 -0.98
CA GLN A 153 -11.26 -15.14 -2.17
C GLN A 153 -10.56 -14.68 -3.46
N ARG A 154 -10.17 -13.40 -3.54
CA ARG A 154 -9.44 -12.83 -4.69
C ARG A 154 -8.07 -13.47 -4.85
N LEU A 155 -7.36 -13.72 -3.74
CA LEU A 155 -6.06 -14.38 -3.74
C LEU A 155 -6.13 -15.82 -4.26
N LYS A 156 -7.13 -16.58 -3.82
CA LYS A 156 -7.37 -17.94 -4.33
C LYS A 156 -7.72 -17.92 -5.82
N ALA A 157 -8.53 -16.97 -6.26
CA ALA A 157 -8.83 -16.79 -7.69
C ALA A 157 -7.57 -16.41 -8.49
N ALA A 158 -6.76 -15.47 -8.00
CA ALA A 158 -5.51 -15.05 -8.63
C ALA A 158 -4.52 -16.22 -8.74
N ALA A 159 -4.36 -17.00 -7.68
CA ALA A 159 -3.52 -18.20 -7.67
C ALA A 159 -3.98 -19.20 -8.75
N ARG A 160 -5.29 -19.50 -8.82
CA ARG A 160 -5.86 -20.38 -9.84
C ARG A 160 -5.60 -19.85 -11.25
N VAL A 161 -5.85 -18.57 -11.52
CA VAL A 161 -5.62 -17.96 -12.84
C VAL A 161 -4.14 -18.01 -13.25
N ALA A 162 -3.24 -17.89 -12.29
CA ALA A 162 -1.80 -18.00 -12.48
C ALA A 162 -1.29 -19.46 -12.53
N ASN A 163 -2.17 -20.46 -12.40
CA ASN A 163 -1.80 -21.88 -12.24
C ASN A 163 -0.83 -22.13 -11.07
N LEU A 164 -1.05 -21.44 -9.95
CA LEU A 164 -0.28 -21.55 -8.72
C LEU A 164 -1.15 -22.05 -7.57
N THR A 165 -0.51 -22.66 -6.57
CA THR A 165 -1.19 -23.16 -5.38
C THR A 165 -1.15 -22.14 -4.26
N TYR A 166 -2.33 -21.68 -3.80
CA TYR A 166 -2.43 -20.78 -2.66
C TYR A 166 -2.00 -21.49 -1.36
N GLY A 167 -1.11 -20.87 -0.59
CA GLY A 167 -0.50 -21.46 0.62
C GLY A 167 0.79 -22.24 0.38
N ILE A 168 1.23 -22.38 -0.88
CA ILE A 168 2.52 -23.00 -1.24
C ILE A 168 3.31 -22.02 -2.11
N ASP A 169 2.82 -21.79 -3.32
CA ASP A 169 3.49 -20.92 -4.30
C ASP A 169 3.19 -19.45 -4.05
N VAL A 170 1.99 -19.17 -3.53
CA VAL A 170 1.50 -17.82 -3.32
C VAL A 170 0.70 -17.72 -2.03
N GLN A 171 1.05 -16.78 -1.16
CA GLN A 171 0.34 -16.57 0.09
C GLN A 171 0.55 -15.16 0.63
N ILE A 172 -0.40 -14.74 1.47
CA ILE A 172 -0.25 -13.57 2.34
C ILE A 172 -0.35 -14.06 3.78
N SER A 173 0.54 -13.58 4.64
CA SER A 173 0.51 -13.87 6.07
C SER A 173 0.39 -12.58 6.87
N GLU A 174 -0.26 -12.69 8.03
CA GLU A 174 -0.39 -11.66 9.04
C GLU A 174 0.25 -12.21 10.32
N ASN A 175 1.31 -11.56 10.81
CA ASN A 175 2.07 -12.02 11.99
C ASN A 175 2.54 -13.49 11.87
N GLY A 176 2.91 -13.92 10.65
CA GLY A 176 3.35 -15.29 10.37
C GLY A 176 2.22 -16.29 10.15
N ILE A 177 0.95 -15.89 10.28
CA ILE A 177 -0.21 -16.76 10.04
C ILE A 177 -0.74 -16.52 8.62
N ILE A 178 -0.79 -17.56 7.80
CA ILE A 178 -1.34 -17.46 6.44
C ILE A 178 -2.84 -17.18 6.50
N ILE A 179 -3.28 -16.16 5.78
CA ILE A 179 -4.71 -15.80 5.78
C ILE A 179 -5.50 -16.79 4.91
N GLY A 180 -6.62 -17.32 5.42
CA GLY A 180 -7.53 -18.15 4.64
C GLY A 180 -7.05 -19.58 4.32
N GLN A 181 -6.05 -20.07 5.06
CA GLN A 181 -5.77 -21.49 5.26
C GLN A 181 -6.68 -22.06 6.33
#